data_AF-A0A3D3L1A8-F1
#
_entry.id   AF-A0A3D3L1A8-F1
#
_cell.length_a   1.000
_cell.length_b   1.000
_cell.length_c   1.000
_cell.angle_alpha   90.00
_cell.angle_beta   90.00
_cell.angle_gamma   90.00
#
_symmetry.space_group_name_H-M   'P 1'
#
loop_
_entity.id
_entity.type
_entity.pdbx_description
1 polymer ?
#
loop_
_entity_poly.entity_id
_entity_poly.type
_entity_poly.pdbx_seq_one_letter_code
_entity_poly.pdbx_strand_id
1 'polypeptide(L)'
;MSSTLTPLRSKRSSLTRGQLPAFAPYVVLVIALILGAAILALIGFNTFGWGVVSAILFAAGLVGWSAVVEGSRKAKDKLATCLVVGSFLIALLPLISVIWTVLVNGIPGLIAPGFLTSSMNGVTGVYDNKAVEEGAPVIGGIYHALVGTVQMTLVATVISVPVGLLTAIYLVEYGNDGRLARAITFFVDVMTGIPSIVAGLFAAAFFFAVVGPGTKTGAVAAVALSVLMIPVVVRSSEEMLKIVPNELREAAYALGVR
;
A
#
# COMPACT_ATOMS: atom_id res chain seq x y z
N MET A 1 -48.30 -4.20 58.91
CA MET A 1 -49.18 -4.78 57.87
C MET A 1 -49.75 -3.61 57.08
N SER A 2 -49.59 -3.41 55.78
CA SER A 2 -48.89 -4.10 54.70
C SER A 2 -48.56 -3.01 53.67
N SER A 3 -47.30 -2.84 53.33
CA SER A 3 -46.88 -1.99 52.20
C SER A 3 -47.19 -2.73 50.90
N THR A 4 -48.27 -2.35 50.22
CA THR A 4 -48.64 -2.90 48.92
C THR A 4 -47.65 -2.41 47.87
N LEU A 5 -46.64 -3.22 47.57
CA LEU A 5 -45.75 -3.01 46.44
C LEU A 5 -46.53 -3.26 45.15
N THR A 6 -46.90 -2.19 44.46
CA THR A 6 -47.40 -2.23 43.09
C THR A 6 -46.33 -2.90 42.21
N PRO A 7 -46.61 -4.00 41.50
CA PRO A 7 -45.61 -4.58 40.62
C PRO A 7 -45.42 -3.61 39.45
N LEU A 8 -44.21 -3.05 39.33
CA LEU A 8 -43.81 -2.30 38.16
C LEU A 8 -43.88 -3.25 36.96
N ARG A 9 -44.97 -3.16 36.21
CA ARG A 9 -45.17 -3.86 34.95
C ARG A 9 -44.01 -3.47 34.04
N SER A 10 -43.03 -4.36 33.89
CA SER A 10 -41.93 -4.21 32.94
C SER A 10 -42.54 -3.94 31.57
N LYS A 11 -42.55 -2.67 31.15
CA LYS A 11 -42.81 -2.29 29.77
C LYS A 11 -41.68 -2.93 28.97
N ARG A 12 -41.93 -4.09 28.36
CA ARG A 12 -41.05 -4.64 27.33
C ARG A 12 -40.78 -3.51 26.34
N SER A 13 -39.52 -3.09 26.26
CA SER A 13 -39.05 -2.07 25.33
C SER A 13 -39.61 -2.37 23.94
N SER A 14 -40.38 -1.45 23.39
CA SER A 14 -41.01 -1.59 22.07
C SER A 14 -40.02 -1.39 20.92
N LEU A 15 -38.71 -1.37 21.19
CA LEU A 15 -37.65 -1.10 20.22
C LEU A 15 -36.98 -2.37 19.67
N THR A 16 -37.50 -3.57 19.97
CA THR A 16 -36.87 -4.84 19.59
C THR A 16 -37.87 -5.82 18.95
N ARG A 17 -38.62 -5.38 17.95
CA ARG A 17 -39.37 -6.30 17.07
C ARG A 17 -38.65 -6.42 15.74
N GLY A 18 -38.43 -7.67 15.30
CA GLY A 18 -37.86 -8.00 13.99
C GLY A 18 -36.33 -7.90 13.95
N GLN A 19 -35.64 -8.85 14.57
CA GLN A 19 -34.20 -9.06 14.33
C GLN A 19 -34.01 -10.38 13.58
N LEU A 20 -33.13 -10.36 12.59
CA LEU A 20 -32.70 -11.59 11.92
C LEU A 20 -31.98 -12.51 12.92
N PRO A 21 -32.24 -13.83 12.88
CA PRO A 21 -31.48 -14.76 13.69
C PRO A 21 -30.01 -14.77 13.25
N ALA A 22 -29.09 -15.03 14.19
CA ALA A 22 -27.64 -14.98 13.92
C ALA A 22 -27.18 -15.96 12.81
N PHE A 23 -27.95 -17.02 12.55
CA PHE A 23 -27.67 -17.99 11.49
C PHE A 23 -28.18 -17.59 10.10
N ALA A 24 -29.03 -16.54 10.00
CA ALA A 24 -29.61 -16.07 8.75
C ALA A 24 -28.58 -15.84 7.61
N PRO A 25 -27.44 -15.16 7.84
CA PRO A 25 -26.46 -14.96 6.76
C PRO A 25 -25.88 -16.27 6.24
N TYR A 26 -25.63 -17.26 7.09
CA TYR A 26 -25.11 -18.56 6.65
C TYR A 26 -26.13 -19.32 5.81
N VAL A 27 -27.42 -19.28 6.19
CA VAL A 27 -28.51 -19.91 5.42
C VAL A 27 -28.65 -19.26 4.05
N VAL A 28 -28.67 -17.92 3.99
CA VAL A 28 -28.75 -17.19 2.71
C VAL A 28 -27.54 -17.48 1.82
N LEU A 29 -26.34 -17.61 2.41
CA LEU A 29 -25.12 -17.95 1.68
C LEU A 29 -25.21 -19.35 1.05
N VAL A 30 -25.64 -20.37 1.81
CA VAL A 30 -25.81 -21.73 1.28
C VAL A 30 -26.83 -21.77 0.15
N ILE A 31 -27.99 -21.11 0.33
CA ILE A 31 -29.02 -21.02 -0.71
C ILE A 31 -28.48 -20.33 -1.96
N ALA A 32 -27.75 -19.22 -1.79
CA ALA A 32 -27.17 -18.48 -2.91
C ALA A 32 -26.14 -19.29 -3.70
N LEU A 33 -25.28 -20.09 -3.03
CA LEU A 33 -24.31 -20.96 -3.69
C LEU A 33 -24.98 -22.09 -4.48
N ILE A 34 -26.03 -22.70 -3.92
CA ILE A 34 -26.78 -23.79 -4.58
C ILE A 34 -27.55 -23.25 -5.78
N LEU A 35 -28.28 -22.14 -5.63
CA LEU A 35 -29.02 -21.51 -6.71
C LEU A 35 -28.08 -21.00 -7.80
N GLY A 36 -26.95 -20.39 -7.42
CA GLY A 36 -25.92 -19.96 -8.37
C GLY A 36 -25.37 -21.14 -9.18
N ALA A 37 -25.11 -22.28 -8.54
CA ALA A 37 -24.64 -23.49 -9.22
C ALA A 37 -25.71 -24.05 -10.17
N ALA A 38 -26.97 -24.09 -9.74
CA ALA A 38 -28.08 -24.58 -10.56
C ALA A 38 -28.33 -23.70 -11.80
N ILE A 39 -28.30 -22.37 -11.66
CA ILE A 39 -28.47 -21.43 -12.78
C ILE A 39 -27.36 -21.61 -13.82
N LEU A 40 -26.11 -21.74 -13.40
CA LEU A 40 -24.99 -21.88 -14.33
C LEU A 40 -24.81 -23.28 -14.89
N ALA A 41 -25.29 -24.31 -14.20
CA ALA A 41 -25.36 -25.65 -14.77
C ALA A 41 -26.27 -25.70 -16.02
N LEU A 42 -27.27 -24.82 -16.13
CA LEU A 42 -28.19 -24.75 -17.27
C LEU A 42 -27.63 -23.97 -18.47
N ILE A 43 -26.72 -23.02 -18.24
CA ILE A 43 -26.20 -22.09 -19.28
C ILE A 43 -24.79 -22.52 -19.74
N GLY A 44 -24.04 -23.22 -18.89
CA GLY A 44 -22.65 -23.60 -19.10
C GLY A 44 -21.84 -23.27 -17.84
N PHE A 45 -21.32 -24.30 -17.16
CA PHE A 45 -20.70 -24.11 -15.86
C PHE A 45 -19.35 -23.39 -15.96
N ASN A 46 -19.25 -22.23 -15.32
CA ASN A 46 -18.02 -21.45 -15.20
C ASN A 46 -17.79 -21.08 -13.72
N THR A 47 -16.63 -21.44 -13.17
CA THR A 47 -16.30 -21.21 -11.75
C THR A 47 -16.32 -19.74 -11.36
N PHE A 48 -15.84 -18.85 -12.24
CA PHE A 48 -15.87 -17.39 -12.00
C PHE A 48 -17.30 -16.85 -12.06
N GLY A 49 -18.05 -17.24 -13.10
CA GLY A 49 -19.47 -16.88 -13.22
C GLY A 49 -20.27 -17.32 -11.99
N TRP A 50 -19.96 -18.50 -11.45
CA TRP A 50 -20.61 -19.06 -10.27
C TRP A 50 -20.38 -18.23 -9.02
N GLY A 51 -19.15 -17.79 -8.78
CA GLY A 51 -18.83 -16.88 -7.68
C GLY A 51 -19.62 -15.57 -7.76
N VAL A 52 -19.70 -14.98 -8.96
CA VAL A 52 -20.40 -13.69 -9.18
C VAL A 52 -21.91 -13.83 -8.97
N VAL A 53 -22.55 -14.81 -9.60
CA VAL A 53 -24.00 -15.04 -9.47
C VAL A 53 -24.36 -15.34 -8.02
N SER A 54 -23.59 -16.19 -7.34
CA SER A 54 -23.83 -16.52 -5.94
C SER A 54 -23.65 -15.30 -5.02
N ALA A 55 -22.66 -14.44 -5.27
CA ALA A 55 -22.47 -13.22 -4.50
C ALA A 55 -23.63 -12.22 -4.65
N ILE A 56 -24.17 -12.08 -5.88
CA ILE A 56 -25.33 -11.23 -6.15
C ILE A 56 -26.58 -11.78 -5.45
N LEU A 57 -26.83 -13.09 -5.56
CA LEU A 57 -27.97 -13.74 -4.90
C LEU A 57 -27.86 -13.65 -3.36
N PHE A 58 -26.65 -13.79 -2.82
CA PHE A 58 -26.40 -13.62 -1.39
C PHE A 58 -26.70 -12.19 -0.92
N ALA A 59 -26.19 -11.18 -1.62
CA ALA A 59 -26.44 -9.78 -1.30
C ALA A 59 -27.94 -9.44 -1.41
N ALA A 60 -28.59 -9.85 -2.50
CA ALA A 60 -30.01 -9.63 -2.72
C ALA A 60 -30.88 -10.33 -1.66
N GLY A 61 -30.56 -11.59 -1.32
CA GLY A 61 -31.29 -12.36 -0.32
C GLY A 61 -31.14 -11.80 1.09
N LEU A 62 -29.92 -11.42 1.49
CA LEU A 62 -29.65 -10.90 2.84
C LEU A 62 -30.24 -9.50 3.02
N VAL A 63 -30.10 -8.62 2.02
CA VAL A 63 -30.68 -7.28 2.04
C VAL A 63 -32.21 -7.35 1.97
N GLY A 64 -32.76 -8.22 1.11
CA GLY A 64 -34.20 -8.42 0.98
C GLY A 64 -34.84 -8.93 2.27
N TRP A 65 -34.25 -9.95 2.91
CA TRP A 65 -34.75 -10.46 4.19
C TRP A 65 -34.63 -9.40 5.30
N SER A 66 -33.49 -8.70 5.39
CA SER A 66 -33.31 -7.63 6.38
C SER A 66 -34.28 -6.46 6.14
N ALA A 67 -34.61 -6.12 4.90
CA ALA A 67 -35.59 -5.08 4.59
C ALA A 67 -37.01 -5.43 5.06
N VAL A 68 -37.41 -6.70 4.90
CA VAL A 68 -38.74 -7.18 5.31
C VAL A 68 -38.85 -7.33 6.83
N VAL A 69 -37.81 -7.84 7.50
CA VAL A 69 -37.87 -8.17 8.94
C VAL A 69 -37.40 -7.02 9.83
N GLU A 70 -36.34 -6.32 9.44
CA GLU A 70 -35.64 -5.37 10.30
C GLU A 70 -35.72 -3.90 9.83
N GLY A 71 -36.29 -3.67 8.64
CA GLY A 71 -36.53 -2.35 8.06
C GLY A 71 -35.38 -1.78 7.23
N SER A 72 -35.64 -0.63 6.59
CA SER A 72 -34.76 -0.04 5.56
C SER A 72 -33.39 0.40 6.07
N ARG A 73 -33.27 0.81 7.33
CA ARG A 73 -32.00 1.25 7.92
C ARG A 73 -31.01 0.10 8.06
N LYS A 74 -31.46 -1.04 8.57
CA LYS A 74 -30.62 -2.25 8.72
C LYS A 74 -30.34 -2.93 7.38
N ALA A 75 -31.29 -2.88 6.44
CA ALA A 75 -31.04 -3.36 5.08
C ALA A 75 -29.91 -2.58 4.39
N LYS A 76 -29.85 -1.25 4.55
CA LYS A 76 -28.75 -0.42 4.03
C LYS A 76 -27.41 -0.76 4.67
N ASP A 77 -27.39 -1.03 5.98
CA ASP A 77 -26.18 -1.49 6.70
C ASP A 77 -25.68 -2.84 6.17
N LYS A 78 -26.59 -3.80 5.94
CA LYS A 78 -26.23 -5.11 5.34
C LYS A 78 -25.77 -4.98 3.90
N LEU A 79 -26.39 -4.11 3.11
CA LEU A 79 -25.94 -3.80 1.76
C LEU A 79 -24.52 -3.24 1.78
N ALA A 80 -24.25 -2.25 2.62
CA ALA A 80 -22.92 -1.66 2.76
C ALA A 80 -21.88 -2.72 3.18
N THR A 81 -22.24 -3.59 4.12
CA THR A 81 -21.39 -4.72 4.55
C THR A 81 -21.08 -5.66 3.39
N CYS A 82 -22.09 -6.08 2.61
CA CYS A 82 -21.89 -6.94 1.44
C CYS A 82 -21.00 -6.28 0.38
N LEU A 83 -21.18 -4.98 0.11
CA LEU A 83 -20.35 -4.24 -0.82
C LEU A 83 -18.90 -4.16 -0.34
N VAL A 84 -18.66 -3.79 0.92
CA VAL A 84 -17.31 -3.68 1.48
C VAL A 84 -16.61 -5.03 1.48
N VAL A 85 -17.26 -6.09 1.94
CA VAL A 85 -16.69 -7.45 1.93
C VAL A 85 -16.46 -7.92 0.49
N GLY A 86 -17.39 -7.68 -0.43
CA GLY A 86 -17.23 -8.00 -1.85
C GLY A 86 -16.04 -7.30 -2.48
N SER A 87 -15.92 -5.98 -2.30
CA SER A 87 -14.77 -5.19 -2.77
C SER A 87 -13.46 -5.67 -2.15
N PHE A 88 -13.45 -6.00 -0.86
CA PHE A 88 -12.27 -6.55 -0.19
C PHE A 88 -11.84 -7.90 -0.80
N LEU A 89 -12.78 -8.82 -1.04
CA LEU A 89 -12.49 -10.11 -1.66
C LEU A 89 -11.95 -9.94 -3.09
N ILE A 90 -12.52 -9.03 -3.87
CA ILE A 90 -12.04 -8.73 -5.23
C ILE A 90 -10.62 -8.16 -5.18
N ALA A 91 -10.32 -7.25 -4.24
CA ALA A 91 -8.98 -6.69 -4.07
C ALA A 91 -7.95 -7.73 -3.60
N LEU A 92 -8.40 -8.78 -2.91
CA LEU A 92 -7.55 -9.86 -2.43
C LEU A 92 -7.12 -10.82 -3.56
N LEU A 93 -7.89 -10.93 -4.64
CA LEU A 93 -7.56 -11.77 -5.80
C LEU A 93 -6.22 -11.40 -6.46
N PRO A 94 -5.95 -10.13 -6.88
CA PRO A 94 -4.66 -9.77 -7.45
C PRO A 94 -3.53 -9.91 -6.42
N LEU A 95 -3.78 -9.66 -5.14
CA LEU A 95 -2.77 -9.85 -4.09
C LEU A 95 -2.34 -11.33 -3.98
N ILE A 96 -3.31 -12.25 -3.87
CA ILE A 96 -3.05 -13.70 -3.88
C ILE A 96 -2.35 -14.09 -5.18
N SER A 97 -2.84 -13.60 -6.32
CA SER A 97 -2.27 -13.92 -7.64
C SER A 97 -0.81 -13.51 -7.75
N VAL A 98 -0.45 -12.30 -7.30
CA VAL A 98 0.93 -11.82 -7.30
C VAL A 98 1.80 -12.66 -6.37
N ILE A 99 1.34 -12.93 -5.14
CA ILE A 99 2.10 -13.76 -4.19
C ILE A 99 2.31 -15.17 -4.76
N TRP A 100 1.25 -15.79 -5.26
CA TRP A 100 1.30 -17.12 -5.86
C TRP A 100 2.26 -17.16 -7.05
N THR A 101 2.15 -16.21 -7.97
CA THR A 101 2.99 -16.13 -9.17
C THR A 101 4.45 -15.91 -8.80
N VAL A 102 4.73 -15.03 -7.84
CA VAL A 102 6.09 -14.77 -7.33
C VAL A 102 6.69 -16.02 -6.69
N LEU A 103 5.91 -16.79 -5.94
CA LEU A 103 6.41 -18.03 -5.32
C LEU A 103 6.64 -19.12 -6.37
N VAL A 104 5.65 -19.42 -7.20
CA VAL A 104 5.74 -20.51 -8.19
C VAL A 104 6.85 -20.25 -9.21
N ASN A 105 6.96 -19.02 -9.72
CA ASN A 105 7.98 -18.68 -10.72
C ASN A 105 9.33 -18.32 -10.09
N GLY A 106 9.36 -17.86 -8.83
CA GLY A 106 10.58 -17.43 -8.14
C GLY A 106 11.34 -18.55 -7.45
N ILE A 107 10.65 -19.54 -6.86
CA ILE A 107 11.30 -20.66 -6.13
C ILE A 107 12.32 -21.42 -6.99
N PRO A 108 12.04 -21.76 -8.27
CA PRO A 108 13.02 -22.42 -9.13
C PRO A 108 14.31 -21.61 -9.30
N GLY A 109 14.21 -20.29 -9.41
CA GLY A 109 15.36 -19.38 -9.51
C GLY A 109 16.17 -19.28 -8.21
N LEU A 110 15.50 -19.31 -7.05
CA LEU A 110 16.16 -19.25 -5.73
C LEU A 110 17.04 -20.48 -5.44
N ILE A 111 16.65 -21.65 -5.93
CA ILE A 111 17.37 -22.92 -5.71
C ILE A 111 18.50 -23.10 -6.76
N ALA A 112 18.45 -22.35 -7.86
CA ALA A 112 19.43 -22.45 -8.93
C ALA A 112 20.84 -22.04 -8.44
N PRO A 113 21.88 -22.84 -8.76
CA PRO A 113 23.25 -22.46 -8.49
C PRO A 113 23.58 -21.11 -9.14
N GLY A 114 24.11 -20.18 -8.34
CA GLY A 114 24.50 -18.86 -8.83
C GLY A 114 23.41 -17.79 -8.76
N PHE A 115 22.26 -18.02 -8.13
CA PHE A 115 21.23 -16.99 -7.92
C PHE A 115 21.79 -15.65 -7.39
N LEU A 116 22.73 -15.69 -6.45
CA LEU A 116 23.35 -14.50 -5.85
C LEU A 116 24.59 -13.97 -6.59
N THR A 117 25.24 -14.79 -7.41
CA THR A 117 26.54 -14.46 -8.03
C THR A 117 26.42 -14.19 -9.52
N SER A 118 25.36 -14.66 -10.16
CA SER A 118 25.08 -14.48 -11.58
C SER A 118 24.34 -13.17 -11.82
N SER A 119 24.70 -12.48 -12.90
CA SER A 119 24.06 -11.25 -13.35
C SER A 119 23.14 -11.53 -14.54
N MET A 120 22.12 -10.70 -14.75
CA MET A 120 21.29 -10.72 -15.97
C MET A 120 21.86 -9.79 -17.05
N ASN A 121 23.15 -9.43 -16.98
CA ASN A 121 23.77 -8.58 -17.98
C ASN A 121 23.69 -9.21 -19.38
N GLY A 122 23.13 -8.48 -20.34
CA GLY A 122 22.90 -8.97 -21.71
C GLY A 122 21.67 -9.87 -21.88
N VAL A 123 20.98 -10.24 -20.79
CA VAL A 123 19.71 -10.98 -20.84
C VAL A 123 18.58 -9.99 -21.08
N THR A 124 18.01 -9.99 -22.28
CA THR A 124 16.83 -9.19 -22.61
C THR A 124 15.57 -10.01 -22.36
N GLY A 125 14.42 -9.35 -22.24
CA GLY A 125 13.13 -10.04 -22.09
C GLY A 125 12.81 -11.01 -23.24
N VAL A 126 13.43 -10.84 -24.42
CA VAL A 126 13.28 -11.78 -25.53
C VAL A 126 13.97 -13.11 -25.24
N TYR A 127 15.15 -13.08 -24.62
CA TYR A 127 15.88 -14.30 -24.26
C TYR A 127 15.24 -14.99 -23.05
N ASP A 128 14.75 -14.21 -22.08
CA ASP A 128 14.08 -14.73 -20.90
C ASP A 128 12.74 -15.41 -21.25
N ASN A 129 11.90 -14.76 -22.07
CA ASN A 129 10.63 -15.33 -22.51
C ASN A 129 10.83 -16.63 -23.32
N LYS A 130 11.85 -16.69 -24.18
CA LYS A 130 12.18 -17.91 -24.92
C LYS A 130 12.60 -19.06 -24.00
N ALA A 131 13.38 -18.77 -22.96
CA ALA A 131 13.78 -19.77 -21.98
C ALA A 131 12.56 -20.37 -21.26
N VAL A 132 11.58 -19.54 -20.92
CA VAL A 132 10.31 -19.98 -20.32
C VAL A 132 9.51 -20.85 -21.30
N GLU A 133 9.42 -20.47 -22.58
CA GLU A 133 8.73 -21.25 -23.62
C GLU A 133 9.39 -22.62 -23.86
N GLU A 134 10.71 -22.69 -23.81
CA GLU A 134 11.49 -23.91 -24.03
C GLU A 134 11.61 -24.79 -22.77
N GLY A 135 11.06 -24.35 -21.62
CA GLY A 135 11.20 -25.05 -20.34
C GLY A 135 12.65 -25.09 -19.82
N ALA A 136 13.48 -24.17 -20.28
CA ALA A 136 14.86 -24.02 -19.85
C ALA A 136 14.91 -23.49 -18.39
N PRO A 137 15.98 -23.80 -17.63
CA PRO A 137 16.16 -23.27 -16.29
C PRO A 137 16.26 -21.74 -16.30
N VAL A 138 15.88 -21.11 -15.19
CA VAL A 138 15.93 -19.64 -14.99
C VAL A 138 17.33 -19.12 -15.31
N ILE A 139 17.39 -18.09 -16.17
CA ILE A 139 18.65 -17.53 -16.65
C ILE A 139 19.12 -16.38 -15.75
N GLY A 140 20.37 -16.45 -15.30
CA GLY A 140 21.01 -15.36 -14.56
C GLY A 140 20.69 -15.37 -13.06
N GLY A 141 20.80 -14.20 -12.43
CA GLY A 141 20.64 -14.04 -11.00
C GLY A 141 20.51 -12.57 -10.56
N ILE A 142 20.35 -12.36 -9.26
CA ILE A 142 20.06 -11.05 -8.66
C ILE A 142 21.30 -10.22 -8.31
N TYR A 143 22.50 -10.69 -8.67
CA TYR A 143 23.76 -10.01 -8.33
C TYR A 143 23.74 -8.52 -8.72
N HIS A 144 23.32 -8.23 -9.95
CA HIS A 144 23.25 -6.86 -10.47
C HIS A 144 22.22 -5.99 -9.74
N ALA A 145 21.11 -6.57 -9.27
CA ALA A 145 20.11 -5.86 -8.48
C ALA A 145 20.62 -5.53 -7.08
N LEU A 146 21.37 -6.44 -6.44
CA LEU A 146 22.01 -6.19 -5.15
C LEU A 146 23.04 -5.08 -5.24
N VAL A 147 24.00 -5.20 -6.17
CA VAL A 147 25.04 -4.19 -6.39
C VAL A 147 24.43 -2.86 -6.81
N GLY A 148 23.48 -2.89 -7.74
CA GLY A 148 22.77 -1.69 -8.20
C GLY A 148 22.04 -0.97 -7.06
N THR A 149 21.35 -1.70 -6.17
CA THR A 149 20.65 -1.11 -5.02
C THR A 149 21.63 -0.40 -4.10
N VAL A 150 22.76 -1.04 -3.75
CA VAL A 150 23.78 -0.43 -2.90
C VAL A 150 24.38 0.80 -3.56
N GLN A 151 24.77 0.72 -4.83
CA GLN A 151 25.36 1.84 -5.57
C GLN A 151 24.40 3.03 -5.67
N MET A 152 23.14 2.79 -6.07
CA MET A 152 22.14 3.86 -6.21
C MET A 152 21.83 4.51 -4.86
N THR A 153 21.69 3.70 -3.81
CA THR A 153 21.43 4.20 -2.46
C THR A 153 22.60 5.01 -1.94
N LEU A 154 23.84 4.56 -2.16
CA LEU A 154 25.04 5.27 -1.74
C LEU A 154 25.16 6.63 -2.44
N VAL A 155 24.99 6.67 -3.76
CA VAL A 155 25.01 7.93 -4.52
C VAL A 155 23.90 8.87 -4.06
N ALA A 156 22.67 8.36 -3.90
CA ALA A 156 21.57 9.16 -3.38
C ALA A 156 21.87 9.68 -1.97
N THR A 157 22.44 8.87 -1.09
CA THR A 157 22.82 9.25 0.29
C THR A 157 23.88 10.35 0.29
N VAL A 158 24.93 10.22 -0.53
CA VAL A 158 26.01 11.21 -0.65
C VAL A 158 25.47 12.57 -1.10
N ILE A 159 24.39 12.60 -1.89
CA ILE A 159 23.73 13.84 -2.32
C ILE A 159 22.75 14.34 -1.25
N SER A 160 21.82 13.48 -0.84
CA SER A 160 20.67 13.87 -0.01
C SER A 160 21.02 14.12 1.44
N VAL A 161 21.99 13.41 2.02
CA VAL A 161 22.34 13.59 3.44
C VAL A 161 22.98 14.95 3.70
N PRO A 162 24.03 15.39 2.97
CA PRO A 162 24.59 16.71 3.18
C PRO A 162 23.59 17.83 2.89
N VAL A 163 22.84 17.73 1.79
CA VAL A 163 21.82 18.74 1.43
C VAL A 163 20.73 18.81 2.49
N GLY A 164 20.20 17.67 2.91
CA GLY A 164 19.12 17.60 3.88
C GLY A 164 19.54 18.06 5.27
N LEU A 165 20.72 17.63 5.72
CA LEU A 165 21.26 18.02 7.03
C LEU A 165 21.58 19.51 7.10
N LEU A 166 22.26 20.07 6.10
CA LEU A 166 22.57 21.51 6.05
C LEU A 166 21.30 22.35 5.98
N THR A 167 20.29 21.88 5.23
CA THR A 167 18.99 22.54 5.17
C THR A 167 18.28 22.50 6.52
N ALA A 168 18.29 21.37 7.22
CA ALA A 168 17.70 21.24 8.55
C ALA A 168 18.42 22.12 9.59
N ILE A 169 19.75 22.15 9.58
CA ILE A 169 20.55 23.05 10.41
C ILE A 169 20.16 24.49 10.13
N TYR A 170 20.07 24.89 8.86
CA TYR A 170 19.61 26.23 8.48
C TYR A 170 18.23 26.54 9.04
N LEU A 171 17.25 25.65 8.86
CA LEU A 171 15.88 25.86 9.30
C LEU A 171 15.76 25.99 10.83
N VAL A 172 16.47 25.16 11.59
CA VAL A 172 16.39 25.15 13.07
C VAL A 172 17.21 26.26 13.71
N GLU A 173 18.43 26.50 13.23
CA GLU A 173 19.38 27.38 13.91
C GLU A 173 19.34 28.82 13.38
N TYR A 174 19.14 29.00 12.06
CA TYR A 174 19.30 30.29 11.40
C TYR A 174 18.01 30.83 10.78
N GLY A 175 17.01 29.98 10.59
CA GLY A 175 15.83 30.27 9.78
C GLY A 175 14.94 31.38 10.36
N ASN A 176 14.75 31.39 11.68
CA ASN A 176 13.95 32.40 12.43
C ASN A 176 12.64 32.82 11.72
N ASP A 177 11.91 31.87 11.11
CA ASP A 177 10.70 32.11 10.31
C ASP A 177 10.82 33.14 9.15
N GLY A 178 12.05 33.37 8.68
CA GLY A 178 12.36 34.22 7.55
C GLY A 178 11.67 33.78 6.25
N ARG A 179 11.69 34.66 5.25
CA ARG A 179 11.11 34.36 3.92
C ARG A 179 11.73 33.12 3.27
N LEU A 180 13.04 32.91 3.46
CA LEU A 180 13.75 31.76 2.92
C LEU A 180 13.37 30.46 3.64
N ALA A 181 13.30 30.46 4.98
CA ALA A 181 12.88 29.30 5.77
C ALA A 181 11.46 28.84 5.40
N ARG A 182 10.52 29.79 5.25
CA ARG A 182 9.15 29.49 4.78
C ARG A 182 9.11 28.94 3.36
N ALA A 183 9.92 29.48 2.45
CA ALA A 183 10.01 28.98 1.08
C ALA A 183 10.56 27.55 1.04
N ILE A 184 11.66 27.28 1.75
CA ILE A 184 12.27 25.94 1.84
C ILE A 184 11.26 24.94 2.41
N THR A 185 10.59 25.28 3.51
CA THR A 185 9.58 24.41 4.15
C THR A 185 8.46 24.09 3.16
N PHE A 186 7.94 25.10 2.44
CA PHE A 186 6.93 24.90 1.40
C PHE A 186 7.41 23.95 0.29
N PHE A 187 8.64 24.11 -0.21
CA PHE A 187 9.18 23.20 -1.23
C PHE A 187 9.35 21.78 -0.70
N VAL A 188 9.84 21.60 0.53
CA VAL A 188 9.97 20.29 1.18
C VAL A 188 8.59 19.62 1.31
N ASP A 189 7.58 20.36 1.77
CA ASP A 189 6.21 19.86 1.88
C ASP A 189 5.64 19.45 0.51
N VAL A 190 5.83 20.26 -0.52
CA VAL A 190 5.42 19.94 -1.89
C VAL A 190 6.13 18.67 -2.40
N MET A 191 7.43 18.52 -2.13
CA MET A 191 8.19 17.34 -2.52
C MET A 191 7.68 16.06 -1.86
N THR A 192 7.20 16.13 -0.61
CA THR A 192 6.58 14.97 0.06
C THR A 192 5.20 14.60 -0.50
N GLY A 193 4.51 15.55 -1.14
CA GLY A 193 3.20 15.31 -1.75
C GLY A 193 3.27 14.61 -3.10
N ILE A 194 4.43 14.61 -3.77
CA ILE A 194 4.60 13.99 -5.09
C ILE A 194 4.66 12.46 -4.94
N PRO A 195 3.84 11.69 -5.68
CA PRO A 195 3.96 10.23 -5.68
C PRO A 195 5.33 9.78 -6.17
N SER A 196 5.95 8.82 -5.49
CA SER A 196 7.31 8.33 -5.80
C SER A 196 7.45 7.84 -7.24
N ILE A 197 6.41 7.21 -7.79
CA ILE A 197 6.39 6.73 -9.19
C ILE A 197 6.47 7.88 -10.20
N VAL A 198 5.85 9.03 -9.88
CA VAL A 198 5.86 10.22 -10.74
C VAL A 198 7.25 10.82 -10.77
N ALA A 199 7.90 10.94 -9.61
CA ALA A 199 9.29 11.42 -9.53
C ALA A 199 10.26 10.53 -10.31
N GLY A 200 10.13 9.20 -10.19
CA GLY A 200 10.94 8.23 -10.94
C GLY A 200 10.77 8.35 -12.45
N LEU A 201 9.53 8.39 -12.93
CA LEU A 201 9.23 8.52 -14.36
C LEU A 201 9.66 9.89 -14.90
N PHE A 202 9.48 10.96 -14.13
CA PHE A 202 9.93 12.31 -14.49
C PHE A 202 11.45 12.35 -14.67
N ALA A 203 12.22 11.82 -13.72
CA ALA A 203 13.67 11.79 -13.83
C ALA A 203 14.11 11.00 -15.07
N ALA A 204 13.52 9.83 -15.33
CA ALA A 204 13.82 9.05 -16.51
C ALA A 204 13.53 9.84 -17.82
N ALA A 205 12.36 10.49 -17.90
CA ALA A 205 11.96 11.28 -19.07
C ALA A 205 12.83 12.53 -19.25
N PHE A 206 13.15 13.24 -18.16
CA PHE A 206 13.99 14.44 -18.18
C PHE A 206 15.39 14.13 -18.67
N PHE A 207 16.05 13.11 -18.11
CA PHE A 207 17.39 12.73 -18.55
C PHE A 207 17.40 12.22 -19.98
N PHE A 208 16.37 11.48 -20.39
CA PHE A 208 16.22 11.08 -21.79
C PHE A 208 16.12 12.27 -22.74
N ALA A 209 15.36 13.31 -22.37
CA ALA A 209 15.21 14.51 -23.19
C ALA A 209 16.46 15.39 -23.24
N VAL A 210 17.18 15.52 -22.11
CA VAL A 210 18.33 16.44 -22.00
C VAL A 210 19.64 15.80 -22.46
N VAL A 211 19.90 14.57 -22.04
CA VAL A 211 21.19 13.88 -22.30
C VAL A 211 21.07 12.94 -23.51
N GLY A 212 19.87 12.51 -23.88
CA GLY A 212 19.60 11.70 -25.05
C GLY A 212 19.47 10.19 -24.78
N PRO A 213 19.45 9.37 -25.85
CA PRO A 213 19.32 7.92 -25.74
C PRO A 213 20.56 7.30 -25.07
N GLY A 214 20.34 6.36 -24.14
CA GLY A 214 21.40 5.72 -23.33
C GLY A 214 21.38 6.09 -21.84
N THR A 215 20.44 6.93 -21.42
CA THR A 215 20.28 7.44 -20.05
C THR A 215 19.59 6.48 -19.08
N LYS A 216 19.37 5.22 -19.48
CA LYS A 216 18.83 4.17 -18.61
C LYS A 216 19.94 3.61 -17.71
N THR A 217 20.50 4.45 -16.86
CA THR A 217 21.64 4.11 -15.99
C THR A 217 21.25 4.20 -14.51
N GLY A 218 22.00 3.49 -13.66
CA GLY A 218 21.82 3.57 -12.20
C GLY A 218 22.05 4.99 -11.65
N ALA A 219 22.84 5.82 -12.32
CA ALA A 219 23.06 7.21 -11.91
C ALA A 219 21.79 8.06 -12.01
N VAL A 220 21.01 7.90 -13.09
CA VAL A 220 19.72 8.60 -13.25
C VAL A 220 18.72 8.16 -12.19
N ALA A 221 18.68 6.87 -11.88
CA ALA A 221 17.85 6.33 -10.81
C ALA A 221 18.29 6.84 -9.42
N ALA A 222 19.59 7.00 -9.18
CA ALA A 222 20.12 7.58 -7.94
C ALA A 222 19.74 9.06 -7.77
N VAL A 223 19.71 9.84 -8.86
CA VAL A 223 19.22 11.22 -8.84
C VAL A 223 17.72 11.28 -8.60
N ALA A 224 16.93 10.38 -9.20
CA ALA A 224 15.50 10.29 -8.92
C ALA A 224 15.23 9.96 -7.44
N LEU A 225 16.01 9.01 -6.89
CA LEU A 225 15.94 8.61 -5.49
C LEU A 225 16.36 9.76 -4.56
N SER A 226 17.38 10.54 -4.93
CA SER A 226 17.85 11.65 -4.09
C SER A 226 16.79 12.74 -3.91
N VAL A 227 15.99 13.03 -4.95
CA VAL A 227 14.85 13.96 -4.89
C VAL A 227 13.82 13.52 -3.85
N LEU A 228 13.53 12.22 -3.76
CA LEU A 228 12.60 11.67 -2.77
C LEU A 228 13.22 11.58 -1.37
N MET A 229 14.52 11.37 -1.28
CA MET A 229 15.24 11.21 -0.01
C MET A 229 15.51 12.54 0.71
N ILE A 230 15.76 13.64 -0.03
CA ILE A 230 15.99 14.97 0.55
C ILE A 230 14.93 15.38 1.57
N PRO A 231 13.61 15.42 1.25
CA PRO A 231 12.61 15.91 2.20
C PRO A 231 12.51 15.03 3.45
N VAL A 232 12.73 13.72 3.31
CA VAL A 232 12.77 12.79 4.45
C VAL A 232 13.95 13.14 5.37
N VAL A 233 15.14 13.34 4.82
CA VAL A 233 16.34 13.70 5.61
C VAL A 233 16.18 15.09 6.24
N VAL A 234 15.66 16.08 5.53
CA VAL A 234 15.41 17.43 6.07
C VAL A 234 14.49 17.33 7.29
N ARG A 235 13.32 16.71 7.14
CA ARG A 235 12.29 16.70 8.18
C ARG A 235 12.70 15.91 9.41
N SER A 236 13.29 14.74 9.21
CA SER A 236 13.85 13.94 10.31
C SER A 236 14.98 14.66 11.03
N SER A 237 15.89 15.32 10.31
CA SER A 237 16.99 16.07 10.94
C SER A 237 16.47 17.32 11.67
N GLU A 238 15.49 18.02 11.11
CA GLU A 238 14.86 19.20 11.71
C GLU A 238 14.15 18.83 13.03
N GLU A 239 13.34 17.77 13.01
CA GLU A 239 12.65 17.26 14.20
C GLU A 239 13.65 16.83 15.28
N MET A 240 14.76 16.17 14.89
CA MET A 240 15.81 15.76 15.82
C MET A 240 16.59 16.94 16.42
N LEU A 241 16.95 17.94 15.62
CA LEU A 241 17.68 19.13 16.09
C LEU A 241 16.84 19.97 17.07
N LYS A 242 15.51 20.06 16.87
CA LYS A 242 14.60 20.77 17.79
C LYS A 242 14.47 20.12 19.17
N ILE A 243 14.82 18.84 19.30
CA ILE A 243 14.77 18.12 20.60
C ILE A 243 15.95 18.53 21.51
N VAL A 244 17.02 19.11 20.95
CA VAL A 244 18.20 19.50 21.73
C VAL A 244 17.82 20.62 22.74
N PRO A 245 18.01 20.41 24.06
CA PRO A 245 17.69 21.42 25.07
C PRO A 245 18.50 22.70 24.90
N ASN A 246 17.85 23.85 25.14
CA ASN A 246 18.52 25.16 25.04
C ASN A 246 19.65 25.32 26.06
N GLU A 247 19.58 24.68 27.23
CA GLU A 247 20.63 24.69 28.25
C GLU A 247 21.98 24.20 27.70
N LEU A 248 21.98 23.17 26.84
CA LEU A 248 23.19 22.67 26.19
C LEU A 248 23.75 23.66 25.17
N ARG A 249 22.86 24.40 24.49
CA ARG A 249 23.23 25.43 23.51
C ARG A 249 23.87 26.63 24.22
N GLU A 250 23.24 27.11 25.29
CA GLU A 250 23.76 28.20 26.14
C GLU A 250 25.10 27.85 26.77
N ALA A 251 25.26 26.62 27.28
CA ALA A 251 26.53 26.14 27.82
C ALA A 251 27.64 26.10 26.75
N ALA A 252 27.34 25.68 25.52
CA ALA A 252 28.29 25.68 24.42
C ALA A 252 28.74 27.10 24.03
N TYR A 253 27.81 28.07 24.00
CA TYR A 253 28.15 29.48 23.78
C TYR A 253 29.05 30.03 24.90
N ALA A 254 28.81 29.64 26.16
CA ALA A 254 29.66 30.03 27.29
C ALA A 254 31.09 29.45 27.21
N LEU A 255 31.26 28.29 26.56
CA LEU A 255 32.55 27.66 26.26
C LEU A 255 33.27 28.28 25.04
N GLY A 256 32.69 29.30 24.40
CA GLY A 256 33.28 30.01 23.28
C GLY A 256 33.06 29.35 21.91
N VAL A 257 32.18 28.33 21.84
CA VAL A 257 31.65 27.84 20.57
C VAL A 257 30.74 28.94 20.01
N ARG A 258 30.94 29.33 18.75
CA ARG A 258 30.17 30.37 18.07
C ARG A 258 29.27 29.78 17.01
#